data_AF-A0A1V4QJE7-F1
#
_entry.id   AF-A0A1V4QJE7-F1
#
_cell.length_a   1.000
_cell.length_b   1.000
_cell.length_c   1.000
_cell.angle_alpha   90.00
_cell.angle_beta   90.00
_cell.angle_gamma   90.00
#
_symmetry.space_group_name_H-M   'P 1'
#
loop_
_entity.id
_entity.type
_entity.pdbx_description
1 polymer ?
#
loop_
_entity_poly.entity_id
_entity_poly.type
_entity_poly.pdbx_seq_one_letter_code
_entity_poly.pdbx_strand_id
1 'polypeptide(L)'
;MLISRPQDIDLFIDTYHYAQARREIEISFWATKRALVHFPATKALLKEKGIQTSFNLGHDNLIVATFKLMKIDAFLNTVESTVASHKVPYLITTIANASGVYTYTMQHGFENVGLTYNDPDLGSEVHFAA
;
A
#
# COMPACT_ATOMS: atom_id res chain seq x y z
N MET A 1 -2.60 -0.95 7.34
CA MET A 1 -2.63 -1.45 5.94
C MET A 1 -2.52 -0.26 5.00
N LEU A 2 -1.71 -0.34 3.95
CA LEU A 2 -1.52 0.73 2.95
C LEU A 2 -1.87 0.23 1.55
N ILE A 3 -2.81 0.91 0.87
CA ILE A 3 -3.06 0.72 -0.56
C ILE A 3 -2.44 1.83 -1.42
N SER A 4 -1.93 1.44 -2.58
CA SER A 4 -1.33 2.34 -3.57
C SER A 4 -2.09 2.36 -4.90
N ARG A 5 -2.91 1.34 -5.18
CA ARG A 5 -3.73 1.18 -6.38
C ARG A 5 -5.11 0.59 -6.04
N PRO A 6 -6.10 0.65 -6.96
CA PRO A 6 -7.43 0.09 -6.72
C PRO A 6 -7.41 -1.41 -6.42
N GLN A 7 -6.67 -2.21 -7.20
CA GLN A 7 -6.61 -3.66 -7.04
C GLN A 7 -6.11 -4.10 -5.66
N ASP A 8 -5.26 -3.31 -5.01
CA ASP A 8 -4.73 -3.60 -3.67
C ASP A 8 -5.81 -3.80 -2.61
N ILE A 9 -7.00 -3.24 -2.83
CA ILE A 9 -8.16 -3.41 -1.95
C ILE A 9 -8.55 -4.88 -1.86
N ASP A 10 -8.50 -5.61 -2.98
CA ASP A 10 -8.92 -7.02 -3.05
C ASP A 10 -7.97 -7.94 -2.26
N LEU A 11 -6.70 -7.57 -2.11
CA LEU A 11 -5.76 -8.31 -1.26
C LEU A 11 -6.02 -8.10 0.23
N PHE A 12 -6.48 -6.91 0.61
CA PHE A 12 -6.67 -6.55 2.01
C PHE A 12 -8.08 -6.76 2.53
N ILE A 13 -9.08 -6.88 1.67
CA ILE A 13 -10.49 -6.83 2.08
C ILE A 13 -10.83 -7.87 3.14
N ASP A 14 -10.44 -9.11 2.93
CA ASP A 14 -10.71 -10.20 3.87
C ASP A 14 -9.93 -9.98 5.17
N THR A 15 -8.64 -9.67 5.06
CA THR A 15 -7.79 -9.40 6.23
C THR A 15 -8.33 -8.23 7.05
N TYR A 16 -8.84 -7.19 6.40
CA TYR A 16 -9.43 -6.02 7.03
C TYR A 16 -10.70 -6.40 7.82
N HIS A 17 -11.64 -7.12 7.20
CA HIS A 17 -12.87 -7.54 7.86
C HIS A 17 -12.61 -8.52 9.02
N TYR A 18 -11.70 -9.48 8.83
CA TYR A 18 -11.30 -10.39 9.90
C TYR A 18 -10.64 -9.64 11.07
N ALA A 19 -9.80 -8.65 10.79
CA ALA A 19 -9.19 -7.82 11.83
C ALA A 19 -10.22 -6.93 12.55
N GLN A 20 -11.19 -6.36 11.84
CA GLN A 20 -12.27 -5.56 12.46
C GLN A 20 -13.14 -6.37 13.44
N ALA A 21 -13.30 -7.67 13.21
CA ALA A 21 -14.07 -8.54 14.09
C ALA A 21 -13.33 -8.90 15.39
N ARG A 22 -12.02 -8.62 15.48
CA ARG A 22 -11.16 -8.97 16.61
C ARG A 22 -10.96 -7.75 17.52
N ARG A 23 -11.26 -7.89 18.81
CA ARG A 23 -11.21 -6.78 19.79
C ARG A 23 -9.79 -6.42 20.21
N GLU A 24 -8.87 -7.34 20.02
CA GLU A 24 -7.45 -7.22 20.35
C GLU A 24 -6.62 -6.60 19.22
N ILE A 25 -7.23 -6.28 18.08
CA ILE A 25 -6.54 -5.66 16.93
C ILE A 25 -7.14 -4.29 16.66
N GLU A 26 -6.34 -3.23 16.82
CA GLU A 26 -6.68 -1.91 16.29
C GLU A 26 -6.19 -1.82 14.83
N ILE A 27 -7.12 -1.65 13.90
CA ILE A 27 -6.80 -1.60 12.48
C ILE A 27 -6.92 -0.18 11.91
N SER A 28 -5.86 0.22 11.21
CA SER A 28 -5.78 1.49 10.49
C SER A 28 -5.56 1.23 8.99
N PHE A 29 -6.43 1.81 8.16
CA PHE A 29 -6.39 1.67 6.70
C PHE A 29 -5.95 2.97 6.04
N TRP A 30 -4.84 2.91 5.31
CA TRP A 30 -4.20 4.06 4.69
C TRP A 30 -4.29 3.92 3.17
N ALA A 31 -4.44 5.04 2.49
CA ALA A 31 -4.39 5.08 1.03
C ALA A 31 -3.41 6.14 0.58
N THR A 32 -2.65 5.90 -0.48
CA THR A 32 -1.84 6.97 -1.07
C THR A 32 -2.76 8.03 -1.69
N LYS A 33 -2.35 9.30 -1.63
CA LYS A 33 -3.04 10.40 -2.33
C LYS A 33 -3.14 10.11 -3.82
N ARG A 34 -2.11 9.49 -4.42
CA ARG A 34 -2.13 9.05 -5.83
C ARG A 34 -3.28 8.07 -6.08
N ALA A 35 -3.44 7.05 -5.23
CA ALA A 35 -4.54 6.08 -5.31
C ALA A 35 -5.92 6.76 -5.31
N LEU A 36 -6.10 7.78 -4.46
CA LEU A 36 -7.38 8.47 -4.29
C LEU A 36 -7.67 9.54 -5.35
N VAL A 37 -6.64 10.16 -5.93
CA VAL A 37 -6.77 11.26 -6.89
C VAL A 37 -6.76 10.76 -8.32
N HIS A 38 -5.83 9.88 -8.68
CA HIS A 38 -5.62 9.45 -10.06
C HIS A 38 -6.45 8.24 -10.46
N PHE A 39 -7.00 7.50 -9.49
CA PHE A 39 -7.84 6.33 -9.76
C PHE A 39 -9.22 6.52 -9.13
N PRO A 40 -10.21 7.05 -9.88
CA PRO A 40 -11.58 7.24 -9.40
C PRO A 40 -12.20 5.96 -8.84
N ALA A 41 -11.85 4.81 -9.42
CA ALA A 41 -12.28 3.48 -8.98
C ALA A 41 -11.92 3.19 -7.52
N THR A 42 -10.78 3.67 -7.01
CA THR A 42 -10.36 3.45 -5.61
C THR A 42 -11.42 3.94 -4.63
N LYS A 43 -11.94 5.15 -4.83
CA LYS A 43 -12.95 5.72 -3.92
C LYS A 43 -14.28 4.98 -4.00
N ALA A 44 -14.68 4.57 -5.20
CA ALA A 44 -15.89 3.79 -5.42
C ALA A 44 -15.79 2.43 -4.70
N LEU A 45 -14.68 1.72 -4.89
CA LEU A 45 -14.41 0.42 -4.27
C LEU A 45 -14.32 0.53 -2.75
N LEU A 46 -13.59 1.51 -2.21
CA LEU A 46 -13.54 1.72 -0.75
C LEU A 46 -14.94 1.94 -0.16
N LYS A 47 -15.77 2.74 -0.84
CA LYS A 47 -17.15 3.00 -0.42
C LYS A 47 -18.01 1.74 -0.51
N GLU A 48 -17.94 1.01 -1.62
CA GLU A 48 -18.67 -0.24 -1.84
C GLU A 48 -18.32 -1.29 -0.78
N LYS A 49 -17.04 -1.41 -0.44
CA LYS A 49 -16.50 -2.34 0.56
C LYS A 49 -16.62 -1.83 2.00
N GLY A 50 -17.19 -0.64 2.22
CA GLY A 50 -17.34 -0.07 3.56
C GLY A 50 -16.01 0.27 4.28
N ILE A 51 -14.92 0.44 3.53
CA ILE A 51 -13.60 0.77 4.08
C ILE A 51 -13.47 2.28 4.25
N GLN A 52 -13.14 2.71 5.47
CA GLN A 52 -12.80 4.11 5.75
C GLN A 52 -11.28 4.27 5.86
N THR A 53 -10.73 5.18 5.07
CA THR A 53 -9.31 5.52 5.14
C THR A 53 -9.05 6.45 6.33
N SER A 54 -8.22 6.02 7.26
CA SER A 54 -7.81 6.81 8.44
C SER A 54 -6.64 7.75 8.15
N PHE A 55 -5.93 7.55 7.03
CA PHE A 55 -4.81 8.40 6.64
C PHE A 55 -4.56 8.38 5.13
N ASN A 56 -4.32 9.56 4.55
CA ASN A 56 -4.03 9.73 3.12
C ASN A 56 -2.56 10.07 2.93
N LEU A 57 -1.75 9.10 2.53
CA LEU A 57 -0.30 9.21 2.46
C LEU A 57 0.19 9.91 1.18
N GLY A 58 1.03 10.92 1.32
CA GLY A 58 1.69 11.63 0.22
C GLY A 58 3.10 12.09 0.61
N HIS A 59 3.86 12.62 -0.35
CA HIS A 59 5.19 13.16 -0.08
C HIS A 59 5.17 14.30 0.95
N ASP A 60 4.12 15.11 0.94
CA ASP A 60 3.96 16.29 1.78
C ASP A 60 3.64 15.97 3.26
N ASN A 61 3.32 14.71 3.59
CA ASN A 61 2.99 14.31 4.95
C ASN A 61 3.75 13.08 5.46
N LEU A 62 4.92 12.79 4.87
CA LEU A 62 5.80 11.70 5.30
C LEU A 62 6.19 11.79 6.78
N ILE A 63 6.47 12.98 7.30
CA ILE A 63 6.83 13.17 8.72
C ILE A 63 5.68 12.71 9.63
N VAL A 64 4.44 13.10 9.32
CA VAL A 64 3.25 12.69 10.07
C VAL A 64 3.03 11.19 9.95
N ALA A 65 3.26 10.62 8.77
CA ALA A 65 3.19 9.19 8.53
C ALA A 65 4.21 8.42 9.40
N THR A 66 5.44 8.91 9.50
CA THR A 66 6.48 8.34 10.39
C THR A 66 6.03 8.33 11.85
N PHE A 67 5.50 9.44 12.36
CA PHE A 67 4.99 9.49 13.74
C PHE A 67 3.82 8.53 13.99
N LYS A 68 3.01 8.25 12.97
CA LYS A 68 1.94 7.25 13.07
C LYS A 68 2.48 5.83 13.01
N LEU A 69 3.48 5.55 12.17
CA LEU A 69 4.15 4.25 12.10
C LEU A 69 4.81 3.86 13.41
N MET A 70 5.44 4.79 14.10
CA MET A 70 6.09 4.50 15.40
C MET A 70 5.09 4.10 16.51
N LYS A 71 3.77 4.15 16.23
CA LYS A 71 2.71 3.79 17.17
C LYS A 71 1.99 2.50 16.81
N ILE A 72 2.42 1.79 15.77
CA ILE A 72 1.80 0.53 15.35
C ILE A 72 2.79 -0.62 15.46
N ASP A 73 2.29 -1.82 15.76
CA ASP A 73 3.13 -3.01 15.89
C ASP A 73 3.52 -3.58 14.52
N ALA A 74 2.61 -3.47 13.54
CA ALA A 74 2.79 -4.04 12.21
C ALA A 74 2.27 -3.13 11.10
N PHE A 75 2.99 -3.13 9.97
CA PHE A 75 2.67 -2.37 8.77
C PHE A 75 2.54 -3.31 7.57
N LEU A 76 1.33 -3.41 7.04
CA LEU A 76 1.04 -4.19 5.84
C LEU A 76 0.95 -3.24 4.64
N ASN A 77 1.69 -3.53 3.57
CA ASN A 77 1.63 -2.78 2.31
C ASN A 77 1.40 -3.73 1.11
N THR A 78 1.07 -3.14 -0.03
CA THR A 78 1.01 -3.82 -1.32
C THR A 78 2.04 -3.25 -2.27
N VAL A 79 2.64 -4.13 -3.08
CA VAL A 79 3.48 -3.73 -4.21
C VAL A 79 3.04 -4.46 -5.47
N GLU A 80 3.05 -3.74 -6.59
CA GLU A 80 2.84 -4.34 -7.91
C GLU A 80 4.17 -4.79 -8.55
N SER A 81 5.25 -4.07 -8.25
CA SER A 81 6.59 -4.33 -8.79
C SER A 81 7.66 -3.96 -7.78
N THR A 82 8.77 -4.70 -7.80
CA THR A 82 9.94 -4.53 -6.94
C THR A 82 10.83 -3.33 -7.35
N VAL A 83 10.55 -2.68 -8.47
CA VAL A 83 11.57 -1.92 -9.23
C VAL A 83 11.72 -0.45 -8.82
N ALA A 84 10.90 0.12 -7.92
CA ALA A 84 10.93 1.58 -7.68
C ALA A 84 11.12 1.99 -6.21
N SER A 85 12.38 2.21 -5.83
CA SER A 85 12.82 2.75 -4.53
C SER A 85 12.36 4.20 -4.26
N HIS A 86 12.04 4.97 -5.30
CA HIS A 86 11.62 6.37 -5.16
C HIS A 86 10.12 6.56 -4.84
N LYS A 87 9.33 5.48 -4.80
CA LYS A 87 7.89 5.60 -4.54
C LYS A 87 7.63 5.78 -3.05
N VAL A 88 6.64 6.62 -2.71
CA VAL A 88 6.18 6.88 -1.33
C VAL A 88 5.98 5.60 -0.50
N PRO A 89 5.36 4.51 -1.02
CA PRO A 89 5.25 3.24 -0.30
C PRO A 89 6.59 2.60 0.06
N TYR A 90 7.61 2.71 -0.79
CA TYR A 90 8.95 2.18 -0.49
C TYR A 90 9.61 2.96 0.65
N LEU A 91 9.58 4.30 0.58
CA LEU A 91 10.14 5.17 1.61
C LEU A 91 9.50 4.92 2.97
N ILE A 92 8.17 4.85 3.03
CA ILE A 92 7.46 4.66 4.30
C ILE A 92 7.70 3.26 4.89
N THR A 93 7.87 2.24 4.03
CA THR A 93 8.20 0.86 4.46
C THR A 93 9.63 0.78 4.99
N THR A 94 10.57 1.47 4.35
CA THR A 94 11.96 1.57 4.83
C THR A 94 12.01 2.22 6.21
N ILE A 95 11.25 3.31 6.41
CA ILE A 95 11.13 3.99 7.70
C ILE A 95 10.50 3.08 8.76
N ALA A 96 9.44 2.34 8.42
CA ALA A 96 8.79 1.40 9.34
C ALA A 96 9.77 0.33 9.82
N ASN A 97 10.48 -0.32 8.89
CA ASN A 97 11.50 -1.31 9.21
C ASN A 97 12.61 -0.74 10.10
N ALA A 98 13.13 0.44 9.76
CA ALA A 98 14.15 1.10 10.56
C ALA A 98 13.66 1.49 11.98
N SER A 99 12.35 1.59 12.17
CA SER A 99 11.71 1.92 13.46
C SER A 99 11.31 0.67 14.27
N GLY A 100 11.67 -0.54 13.82
CA GLY A 100 11.34 -1.79 14.49
C GLY A 100 9.88 -2.25 14.32
N VAL A 101 9.14 -1.65 13.39
CA VAL A 101 7.76 -2.06 13.06
C VAL A 101 7.82 -3.29 12.16
N TYR A 102 7.01 -4.32 12.44
CA TYR A 102 6.96 -5.49 11.58
C TYR A 102 6.32 -5.15 10.22
N THR A 103 7.11 -5.15 9.14
CA THR A 103 6.57 -4.89 7.81
C THR A 103 6.26 -6.17 7.06
N TYR A 104 5.08 -6.22 6.43
CA TYR A 104 4.66 -7.31 5.55
C TYR A 104 4.21 -6.74 4.21
N THR A 105 4.68 -7.37 3.13
CA THR A 105 4.34 -6.96 1.77
C THR A 105 3.52 -8.02 1.08
N MET A 106 2.34 -7.63 0.63
CA MET A 106 1.48 -8.46 -0.21
C MET A 106 1.70 -8.08 -1.67
N GLN A 107 1.74 -9.08 -2.54
CA GLN A 107 1.90 -8.90 -3.97
C GLN A 107 0.71 -9.55 -4.67
N HIS A 108 0.16 -8.87 -5.67
CA HIS A 108 -0.73 -9.50 -6.64
C HIS A 108 0.08 -10.58 -7.36
N GLY A 109 -0.42 -11.82 -7.42
CA GLY A 109 0.33 -12.95 -8.00
C GLY A 109 0.88 -12.61 -9.38
N PHE A 110 2.17 -12.91 -9.60
CA PHE A 110 2.97 -12.63 -10.80
C PHE A 110 2.23 -11.90 -11.94
N GLU A 111 2.19 -10.57 -11.90
CA GLU A 111 1.94 -9.82 -13.13
C GLU A 111 3.15 -10.04 -14.04
N ASN A 112 2.83 -10.42 -15.28
CA ASN A 112 3.76 -10.74 -16.35
C ASN A 112 4.68 -9.55 -16.67
N VAL A 113 5.74 -9.38 -15.87
CA VAL A 113 6.92 -8.64 -16.28
C VAL A 113 7.46 -9.36 -17.52
N GLY A 114 7.08 -8.90 -18.71
CA GLY A 114 7.43 -9.54 -19.98
C GLY A 114 6.31 -9.73 -21.00
N LEU A 115 5.04 -9.53 -20.64
CA LEU A 115 3.94 -9.50 -21.64
C LEU A 115 3.35 -8.09 -21.71
N THR A 116 4.05 -7.23 -22.44
CA THR A 116 3.53 -6.02 -23.09
C THR A 116 2.73 -5.08 -22.18
N TYR A 117 3.43 -4.41 -21.26
CA TYR A 117 2.89 -3.22 -20.62
C TYR A 117 3.85 -2.06 -20.86
N ASN A 118 3.42 -1.09 -21.67
CA ASN A 118 4.07 0.21 -21.73
C ASN A 118 3.62 0.96 -20.45
N ASP A 119 4.39 0.81 -19.37
CA ASP A 119 4.19 1.62 -18.18
C ASP A 119 4.98 2.93 -18.36
N PRO A 120 4.32 4.10 -18.42
CA PRO A 120 4.99 5.39 -18.56
C PRO A 120 5.93 5.72 -17.39
N ASP A 121 5.85 5.00 -16.26
CA ASP A 121 6.75 5.13 -15.11
C ASP A 121 7.98 4.19 -15.18
N LEU A 122 7.99 3.13 -16.02
CA LEU A 122 9.05 2.08 -16.01
C LEU A 122 9.85 1.96 -17.31
N GLY A 123 9.39 2.51 -18.44
CA GLY A 123 10.08 2.33 -19.72
C GLY A 123 10.14 0.85 -20.15
N SER A 124 10.96 0.52 -21.14
CA SER A 124 11.03 -0.82 -21.77
C SER A 124 11.91 -1.83 -21.04
N GLU A 125 12.62 -1.43 -19.98
CA GLU A 125 13.62 -2.26 -19.33
C GLU A 125 13.15 -2.67 -17.93
N VAL A 126 12.75 -3.94 -17.80
CA VAL A 126 12.41 -4.51 -16.49
C VAL A 126 13.41 -5.61 -16.13
N HIS A 127 14.03 -5.47 -14.96
CA HIS A 127 14.90 -6.48 -14.37
C HIS A 127 14.23 -7.13 -13.15
N PHE A 128 14.28 -8.46 -13.09
CA PHE A 128 13.82 -9.23 -11.95
C PHE A 128 14.86 -9.21 -10.83
N ALA A 129 14.41 -9.10 -9.58
CA ALA A 129 15.27 -9.32 -8.42
C ALA A 129 15.51 -10.83 -8.23
N ALA A 130 16.76 -11.22 -8.05
CA ALA A 130 17.20 -12.57 -7.70
C ALA A 130 17.09 -12.83 -6.19
#